data_AF-A0A419HH23-F1
#
_entry.id   AF-A0A419HH23-F1
#
_cell.length_a   1.000
_cell.length_b   1.000
_cell.length_c   1.000
_cell.angle_alpha   90.00
_cell.angle_beta   90.00
_cell.angle_gamma   90.00
#
_symmetry.space_group_name_H-M   'P 1'
#
loop_
_entity.id
_entity.type
_entity.pdbx_description
1 polymer ?
#
loop_
_entity_poly.entity_id
_entity_poly.type
_entity_poly.pdbx_seq_one_letter_code
_entity_poly.pdbx_strand_id
1 'polypeptide(L)'
;MTATQETKYPYRIADQLNQGWLTQGDGTYHGFDPSAISEKKLLDARPLSEIERDFGPWRPVVPMPDSDQDALYTAFALAGRKTVTSVASALDQVFHEVRRRFVAEHGEEGFEDYGYAVRTLTAGRPGSWEAASLIDLVPFGNELNLHPRKADSSASEMRETGPNLKRVHLEARDAIAAVLRQWTSSGDFYVEVAETLASVVSRYADEKYGADGWKAIADQWLQPGGLAKENFHYCYKLLYSTSEYMDTRHLG
;
A
#
# COMPACT_ATOMS: atom_id res chain seq x y z
N MET A 1 8.80 2.80 -30.08
CA MET A 1 9.13 1.80 -29.05
C MET A 1 10.64 1.73 -28.96
N THR A 2 11.23 2.58 -28.14
CA THR A 2 12.67 2.56 -27.83
C THR A 2 12.95 1.33 -26.99
N ALA A 3 13.82 0.45 -27.47
CA ALA A 3 14.30 -0.69 -26.70
C ALA A 3 14.90 -0.17 -25.39
N THR A 4 14.26 -0.49 -24.28
CA THR A 4 14.82 -0.29 -22.94
C THR A 4 16.15 -1.03 -22.94
N GLN A 5 17.27 -0.32 -22.79
CA GLN A 5 18.53 -0.97 -22.47
C GLN A 5 18.25 -1.86 -21.25
N GLU A 6 18.40 -3.17 -21.40
CA GLU A 6 18.44 -4.09 -20.27
C GLU A 6 19.60 -3.64 -19.40
N THR A 7 19.32 -2.80 -18.41
CA THR A 7 20.25 -2.57 -17.33
C THR A 7 20.46 -3.93 -16.68
N LYS A 8 21.71 -4.39 -16.66
CA LYS A 8 22.13 -5.66 -16.04
C LYS A 8 21.63 -5.83 -14.58
N TYR A 9 21.18 -4.74 -13.97
CA TYR A 9 20.73 -4.64 -12.59
C TYR A 9 19.35 -3.95 -12.53
N PRO A 10 18.37 -4.48 -11.77
CA PRO A 10 17.08 -3.82 -11.56
C PRO A 10 17.25 -2.45 -10.91
N TYR A 11 16.43 -1.47 -11.29
CA TYR A 11 16.49 -0.13 -10.70
C TYR A 11 16.25 -0.14 -9.18
N ARG A 12 15.34 -1.01 -8.72
CA ARG A 12 14.98 -1.20 -7.32
C ARG A 12 14.83 -2.67 -7.01
N ILE A 13 15.20 -3.04 -5.79
CA ILE A 13 14.97 -4.38 -5.25
C ILE A 13 14.41 -4.30 -3.83
N ALA A 14 13.73 -5.35 -3.40
CA ALA A 14 13.30 -5.58 -2.03
C ALA A 14 13.96 -6.86 -1.51
N ASP A 15 14.52 -6.83 -0.31
CA ASP A 15 15.19 -8.00 0.27
C ASP A 15 14.22 -8.93 1.02
N GLN A 16 14.75 -9.96 1.69
CA GLN A 16 13.96 -10.94 2.45
C GLN A 16 13.20 -10.34 3.63
N LEU A 17 13.68 -9.21 4.17
CA LEU A 17 13.07 -8.46 5.26
C LEU A 17 12.14 -7.35 4.76
N ASN A 18 11.88 -7.31 3.45
CA ASN A 18 11.14 -6.28 2.73
C ASN A 18 11.77 -4.88 2.85
N GLN A 19 13.09 -4.78 3.08
CA GLN A 19 13.77 -3.49 2.99
C GLN A 19 13.97 -3.12 1.53
N GLY A 20 13.71 -1.86 1.20
CA GLY A 20 13.95 -1.33 -0.14
C GLY A 20 15.43 -1.02 -0.37
N TRP A 21 15.89 -1.28 -1.59
CA TRP A 21 17.23 -0.92 -2.05
C TRP A 21 17.14 -0.24 -3.42
N LEU A 22 17.85 0.87 -3.60
CA LEU A 22 17.84 1.70 -4.80
C LEU A 22 19.20 1.68 -5.48
N THR A 23 19.24 1.39 -6.78
CA THR A 23 20.52 1.39 -7.53
C THR A 23 21.12 2.78 -7.63
N GLN A 24 22.45 2.86 -7.58
CA GLN A 24 23.20 4.08 -7.87
C GLN A 24 23.63 4.20 -9.35
N GLY A 25 23.37 3.17 -10.17
CA GLY A 25 23.81 3.10 -11.56
C GLY A 25 25.26 2.65 -11.76
N ASP A 26 26.03 2.46 -10.68
CA ASP A 26 27.41 1.96 -10.70
C ASP A 26 27.52 0.46 -10.31
N GLY A 27 26.38 -0.22 -10.18
CA GLY A 27 26.29 -1.62 -9.73
C GLY A 27 26.15 -1.79 -8.22
N THR A 28 26.11 -0.69 -7.46
CA THR A 28 25.78 -0.70 -6.03
C THR A 28 24.35 -0.21 -5.78
N TYR A 29 23.87 -0.47 -4.56
CA TYR A 29 22.55 -0.11 -4.09
C TYR A 29 22.62 0.49 -2.69
N HIS A 30 21.87 1.57 -2.46
CA HIS A 30 21.61 2.08 -1.11
C HIS A 30 20.36 1.45 -0.54
N GLY A 31 20.47 0.90 0.66
CA GLY A 31 19.34 0.45 1.46
C GLY A 31 18.74 1.58 2.27
N PHE A 32 17.51 1.38 2.72
CA PHE A 32 16.86 2.28 3.67
C PHE A 32 16.78 1.60 5.04
N ASP A 33 17.25 2.27 6.08
CA ASP A 33 17.15 1.75 7.44
C ASP A 33 15.68 1.78 7.90
N PRO A 34 15.09 0.63 8.19
CA PRO A 34 13.69 0.56 8.58
C PRO A 34 13.44 0.91 10.04
N SER A 35 14.48 1.04 10.87
CA SER A 35 14.34 1.40 12.28
C SER A 35 14.05 2.89 12.49
N ALA A 36 14.28 3.70 11.47
CA ALA A 36 14.19 5.13 11.57
C ALA A 36 12.89 5.66 10.94
N ILE A 37 11.80 5.55 11.70
CA ILE A 37 10.46 6.03 11.32
C ILE A 37 10.45 7.55 11.04
N SER A 38 11.41 8.31 11.59
CA SER A 38 11.47 9.78 11.45
C SER A 38 12.77 10.35 10.88
N GLU A 39 13.90 9.62 10.89
CA GLU A 39 15.18 10.12 10.38
C GLU A 39 15.73 9.16 9.34
N LYS A 40 15.62 9.48 8.05
CA LYS A 40 16.07 8.66 6.91
C LYS A 40 17.55 8.29 6.99
N LYS A 41 17.89 7.28 7.79
CA LYS A 41 19.22 6.72 7.82
C LYS A 41 19.32 5.80 6.61
N LEU A 42 20.15 6.19 5.65
CA LEU A 42 20.48 5.32 4.55
C LEU A 42 21.48 4.28 5.05
N LEU A 43 21.29 3.03 4.62
CA LEU A 43 22.33 2.03 4.74
C LEU A 43 23.44 2.35 3.74
N ASP A 44 24.66 1.96 4.07
CA ASP A 44 25.81 2.10 3.17
C ASP A 44 25.54 1.42 1.83
N ALA A 45 26.06 1.99 0.75
CA ALA A 45 25.94 1.41 -0.58
C ALA A 45 26.64 0.05 -0.63
N ARG A 46 25.96 -0.94 -1.21
CA ARG A 46 26.46 -2.33 -1.32
C ARG A 46 26.32 -2.86 -2.73
N PRO A 47 27.30 -3.63 -3.24
CA PRO A 47 27.11 -4.41 -4.47
C PRO A 47 25.97 -5.41 -4.32
N LEU A 48 25.27 -5.72 -5.43
CA LEU A 48 24.15 -6.67 -5.42
C LEU A 48 24.53 -8.05 -4.84
N SER A 49 25.76 -8.52 -5.08
CA SER A 49 26.25 -9.79 -4.53
C SER A 49 26.38 -9.80 -3.01
N GLU A 50 26.66 -8.65 -2.40
CA GLU A 50 26.69 -8.54 -0.93
C GLU A 50 25.28 -8.48 -0.36
N ILE A 51 24.36 -7.81 -1.06
CA ILE A 51 22.94 -7.80 -0.68
C ILE A 51 22.37 -9.21 -0.72
N GLU A 52 22.63 -9.97 -1.79
CA GLU A 52 22.19 -11.37 -1.89
C GLU A 52 22.77 -12.23 -0.76
N ARG A 53 24.04 -12.05 -0.42
CA ARG A 53 24.68 -12.82 0.66
C ARG A 53 24.12 -12.50 2.04
N ASP A 54 23.91 -11.21 2.33
CA ASP A 54 23.63 -10.73 3.69
C ASP A 54 22.11 -10.53 3.94
N PHE A 55 21.34 -10.28 2.89
CA PHE A 55 19.91 -9.92 2.93
C PHE A 55 19.05 -10.74 1.95
N GLY A 56 19.65 -11.64 1.17
CA GLY A 56 18.93 -12.42 0.16
C GLY A 56 17.92 -13.41 0.76
N PRO A 57 16.95 -13.89 -0.05
CA PRO A 57 16.80 -13.57 -1.47
C PRO A 57 16.26 -12.15 -1.69
N TRP A 58 16.80 -11.44 -2.70
CA TRP A 58 16.21 -10.18 -3.15
C TRP A 58 15.25 -10.40 -4.32
N ARG A 59 14.30 -9.47 -4.46
CA ARG A 59 13.27 -9.45 -5.49
C ARG A 59 13.32 -8.13 -6.25
N PRO A 60 13.25 -8.12 -7.59
CA PRO A 60 13.12 -6.87 -8.34
C PRO A 60 11.79 -6.21 -8.02
N VAL A 61 11.81 -4.88 -7.86
CA VAL A 61 10.60 -4.07 -7.81
C VAL A 61 10.19 -3.72 -9.24
N VAL A 62 9.04 -4.21 -9.66
CA VAL A 62 8.54 -4.13 -11.04
C VAL A 62 7.26 -3.30 -11.12
N PRO A 63 6.91 -2.77 -12.30
CA PRO A 63 5.58 -2.20 -12.54
C PRO A 63 4.46 -3.21 -12.29
N MET A 64 3.29 -2.72 -11.89
CA MET A 64 2.08 -3.53 -11.81
C MET A 64 1.75 -4.19 -13.17
N PRO A 65 1.47 -5.51 -13.20
CA PRO A 65 0.97 -6.18 -14.41
C PRO A 65 -0.40 -5.65 -14.87
N ASP A 66 -0.64 -5.63 -16.19
CA ASP A 66 -1.93 -5.20 -16.76
C ASP A 66 -3.13 -6.01 -16.23
N SER A 67 -2.94 -7.33 -16.00
CA SER A 67 -3.97 -8.19 -15.43
C SER A 67 -4.42 -7.75 -14.03
N ASP A 68 -3.49 -7.24 -13.23
CA ASP A 68 -3.78 -6.76 -11.89
C ASP A 68 -4.52 -5.42 -11.95
N GLN A 69 -4.19 -4.57 -12.93
CA GLN A 69 -4.93 -3.35 -13.21
C GLN A 69 -6.40 -3.65 -13.55
N ASP A 70 -6.63 -4.61 -14.46
CA ASP A 70 -7.98 -5.01 -14.88
C ASP A 70 -8.79 -5.60 -13.71
N ALA A 71 -8.15 -6.41 -12.86
CA ALA A 71 -8.75 -6.95 -11.65
C ALA A 71 -9.15 -5.84 -10.67
N LEU A 72 -8.26 -4.85 -10.46
CA LEU A 72 -8.55 -3.69 -9.62
C LEU A 72 -9.68 -2.84 -10.21
N TYR A 73 -9.69 -2.56 -11.50
CA TYR A 73 -10.75 -1.79 -12.16
C TYR A 73 -12.10 -2.49 -12.04
N THR A 74 -12.13 -3.81 -12.17
CA THR A 74 -13.33 -4.62 -11.94
C THR A 74 -13.82 -4.49 -10.50
N ALA A 75 -12.93 -4.60 -9.51
CA ALA A 75 -13.26 -4.43 -8.11
C ALA A 75 -13.75 -3.00 -7.79
N PHE A 76 -13.15 -1.97 -8.39
CA PHE A 76 -13.56 -0.58 -8.23
C PHE A 76 -14.94 -0.32 -8.82
N ALA A 77 -15.22 -0.86 -10.02
CA ALA A 77 -16.53 -0.77 -10.64
C ALA A 77 -17.61 -1.43 -9.78
N LEU A 78 -17.31 -2.60 -9.19
CA LEU A 78 -18.20 -3.29 -8.27
C LEU A 78 -18.45 -2.47 -6.98
N ALA A 79 -17.41 -1.87 -6.42
CA ALA A 79 -17.52 -1.09 -5.18
C ALA A 79 -18.22 0.27 -5.37
N GLY A 80 -18.10 0.89 -6.55
CA GLY A 80 -18.63 2.23 -6.84
C GLY A 80 -18.14 3.26 -5.81
N ARG A 81 -19.09 3.92 -5.13
CA ARG A 81 -18.79 4.91 -4.07
C ARG A 81 -18.10 4.34 -2.83
N LYS A 82 -17.96 3.01 -2.72
CA LYS A 82 -17.23 2.35 -1.63
C LYS A 82 -15.79 1.98 -2.03
N THR A 83 -15.31 2.40 -3.20
CA THR A 83 -13.98 2.02 -3.70
C THR A 83 -12.90 2.41 -2.71
N VAL A 84 -12.83 3.69 -2.32
CA VAL A 84 -11.77 4.21 -1.44
C VAL A 84 -11.75 3.52 -0.07
N THR A 85 -12.92 3.34 0.54
CA THR A 85 -13.06 2.63 1.82
C THR A 85 -12.73 1.14 1.70
N SER A 86 -13.04 0.51 0.57
CA SER A 86 -12.70 -0.90 0.31
C SER A 86 -11.19 -1.08 0.10
N VAL A 87 -10.52 -0.12 -0.56
CA VAL A 87 -9.04 -0.08 -0.66
C VAL A 87 -8.40 0.05 0.72
N ALA A 88 -8.84 1.00 1.54
CA ALA A 88 -8.31 1.18 2.90
C ALA A 88 -8.51 -0.08 3.77
N SER A 89 -9.71 -0.68 3.70
CA SER A 89 -10.03 -1.93 4.41
C SER A 89 -9.20 -3.12 3.92
N ALA A 90 -8.89 -3.20 2.62
CA ALA A 90 -8.01 -4.23 2.05
C ALA A 90 -6.55 -4.05 2.48
N LEU A 91 -6.05 -2.82 2.51
CA LEU A 91 -4.70 -2.51 3.00
C LEU A 91 -4.50 -2.95 4.45
N ASP A 92 -5.42 -2.60 5.33
CA ASP A 92 -5.39 -3.05 6.73
C ASP A 92 -5.45 -4.57 6.86
N GLN A 93 -6.26 -5.24 6.03
CA GLN A 93 -6.29 -6.70 5.99
C GLN A 93 -4.91 -7.29 5.69
N VAL A 94 -4.30 -6.86 4.58
CA VAL A 94 -3.01 -7.38 4.15
C VAL A 94 -1.92 -7.05 5.17
N PHE A 95 -1.95 -5.84 5.74
CA PHE A 95 -1.08 -5.44 6.83
C PHE A 95 -1.15 -6.44 7.99
N HIS A 96 -2.36 -6.77 8.46
CA HIS A 96 -2.54 -7.72 9.56
C HIS A 96 -2.23 -9.17 9.18
N GLU A 97 -2.49 -9.59 7.95
CA GLU A 97 -2.08 -10.91 7.46
C GLU A 97 -0.55 -11.07 7.46
N VAL A 98 0.17 -10.04 7.03
CA VAL A 98 1.64 -10.00 7.06
C VAL A 98 2.16 -10.06 8.50
N ARG A 99 1.59 -9.27 9.41
CA ARG A 99 1.95 -9.32 10.84
C ARG A 99 1.77 -10.72 11.41
N ARG A 100 0.58 -11.32 11.24
CA ARG A 100 0.29 -12.67 11.76
C ARG A 100 1.24 -13.72 11.22
N ARG A 101 1.61 -13.64 9.93
CA ARG A 101 2.58 -14.55 9.32
C ARG A 101 3.95 -14.41 9.97
N PHE A 102 4.41 -13.17 10.14
CA PHE A 102 5.68 -12.90 10.80
C PHE A 102 5.72 -13.46 12.23
N VAL A 103 4.68 -13.21 13.04
CA VAL A 103 4.55 -13.76 14.40
C VAL A 103 4.56 -15.30 14.37
N ALA A 104 3.84 -15.93 13.44
CA ALA A 104 3.78 -17.38 13.33
C ALA A 104 5.15 -18.00 12.98
N GLU A 105 5.97 -17.31 12.20
CA GLU A 105 7.29 -17.77 11.77
C GLU A 105 8.40 -17.46 12.79
N HIS A 106 8.30 -16.36 13.55
CA HIS A 106 9.38 -15.85 14.39
C HIS A 106 9.06 -15.88 15.89
N GLY A 107 7.80 -16.09 16.28
CA GLY A 107 7.38 -16.20 17.69
C GLY A 107 7.37 -14.89 18.49
N GLU A 108 7.58 -13.75 17.83
CA GLU A 108 7.64 -12.43 18.48
C GLU A 108 6.39 -11.60 18.18
N GLU A 109 5.71 -11.11 19.23
CA GLU A 109 4.70 -10.04 19.14
C GLU A 109 5.31 -8.73 19.65
N GLY A 110 5.34 -7.66 18.85
CA GLY A 110 5.92 -6.40 19.31
C GLY A 110 6.05 -5.30 18.27
N PHE A 111 7.20 -4.62 18.27
CA PHE A 111 7.50 -3.57 17.30
C PHE A 111 8.02 -4.14 15.98
N GLU A 112 8.64 -5.33 16.01
CA GLU A 112 9.24 -5.95 14.83
C GLU A 112 8.20 -6.45 13.82
N ASP A 113 7.10 -7.08 14.26
CA ASP A 113 6.03 -7.53 13.35
C ASP A 113 5.32 -6.33 12.70
N TYR A 114 5.09 -5.25 13.46
CA TYR A 114 4.58 -3.99 12.93
C TYR A 114 5.54 -3.39 11.89
N GLY A 115 6.83 -3.28 12.25
CA GLY A 115 7.87 -2.76 11.36
C GLY A 115 8.01 -3.60 10.08
N TYR A 116 7.92 -4.93 10.19
CA TYR A 116 7.93 -5.84 9.05
C TYR A 116 6.73 -5.61 8.13
N ALA A 117 5.52 -5.44 8.67
CA ALA A 117 4.34 -5.14 7.86
C ALA A 117 4.39 -3.75 7.20
N VAL A 118 4.91 -2.74 7.90
CA VAL A 118 5.18 -1.40 7.31
C VAL A 118 6.16 -1.52 6.15
N ARG A 119 7.29 -2.21 6.35
CA ARG A 119 8.27 -2.49 5.29
C ARG A 119 7.62 -3.22 4.11
N THR A 120 6.80 -4.23 4.41
CA THR A 120 6.12 -5.04 3.39
C THR A 120 5.13 -4.25 2.56
N LEU A 121 4.56 -3.14 3.05
CA LEU A 121 3.70 -2.27 2.24
C LEU A 121 4.47 -1.13 1.55
N THR A 122 5.68 -0.81 2.02
CA THR A 122 6.44 0.35 1.53
C THR A 122 7.73 -0.03 0.80
N ALA A 123 7.94 -1.33 0.56
CA ALA A 123 9.19 -1.83 0.02
C ALA A 123 9.43 -1.20 -1.37
N GLY A 124 10.68 -0.82 -1.62
CA GLY A 124 11.08 -0.12 -2.84
C GLY A 124 11.02 1.41 -2.76
N ARG A 125 10.32 2.02 -1.80
CA ARG A 125 10.43 3.48 -1.60
C ARG A 125 10.10 3.98 -0.18
N PRO A 126 10.67 3.38 0.89
CA PRO A 126 10.44 3.87 2.23
C PRO A 126 10.93 5.32 2.39
N GLY A 127 10.16 6.14 3.11
CA GLY A 127 10.44 7.57 3.29
C GLY A 127 10.00 8.48 2.14
N SER A 128 9.34 7.95 1.10
CA SER A 128 8.52 8.76 0.20
C SER A 128 7.28 9.28 0.94
N TRP A 129 6.69 10.38 0.46
CA TRP A 129 5.50 10.92 1.09
C TRP A 129 4.28 10.03 0.82
N GLU A 130 4.27 9.30 -0.31
CA GLU A 130 3.30 8.27 -0.66
C GLU A 130 3.33 7.13 0.36
N ALA A 131 4.52 6.59 0.63
CA ALA A 131 4.69 5.54 1.63
C ALA A 131 4.24 6.00 3.03
N ALA A 132 4.59 7.23 3.43
CA ALA A 132 4.12 7.79 4.71
C ALA A 132 2.59 7.89 4.75
N SER A 133 1.96 8.39 3.68
CA SER A 133 0.50 8.52 3.59
C SER A 133 -0.20 7.15 3.55
N LEU A 134 0.44 6.12 2.98
CA LEU A 134 -0.05 4.75 2.99
C LEU A 134 -0.11 4.19 4.42
N ILE A 135 0.91 4.47 5.24
CA ILE A 135 0.93 4.06 6.65
C ILE A 135 -0.17 4.76 7.44
N ASP A 136 -0.41 6.05 7.19
CA ASP A 136 -1.52 6.78 7.83
C ASP A 136 -2.91 6.26 7.41
N LEU A 137 -3.01 5.61 6.24
CA LEU A 137 -4.24 5.01 5.74
C LEU A 137 -4.59 3.68 6.45
N VAL A 138 -3.60 2.93 6.94
CA VAL A 138 -3.81 1.63 7.61
C VAL A 138 -4.69 1.77 8.87
N PRO A 139 -4.45 2.72 9.80
CA PRO A 139 -5.36 2.96 10.92
C PRO A 139 -6.81 3.21 10.51
N PHE A 140 -7.05 3.92 9.41
CA PHE A 140 -8.40 4.12 8.89
C PHE A 140 -9.03 2.80 8.41
N GLY A 141 -8.28 1.98 7.67
CA GLY A 141 -8.68 0.62 7.30
C GLY A 141 -9.04 -0.24 8.50
N ASN A 142 -8.26 -0.15 9.58
CA ASN A 142 -8.52 -0.82 10.85
C ASN A 142 -9.86 -0.37 11.46
N GLU A 143 -10.21 0.92 11.42
CA GLU A 143 -11.53 1.39 11.89
C GLU A 143 -12.69 0.78 11.11
N LEU A 144 -12.49 0.56 9.80
CA LEU A 144 -13.48 -0.09 8.93
C LEU A 144 -13.60 -1.58 9.23
N ASN A 145 -12.50 -2.25 9.57
CA ASN A 145 -12.43 -3.69 9.84
C ASN A 145 -12.81 -4.10 11.27
N LEU A 146 -12.90 -3.15 12.21
CA LEU A 146 -13.29 -3.40 13.62
C LEU A 146 -14.74 -2.97 13.91
N HIS A 147 -15.66 -3.17 12.95
CA HIS A 147 -17.05 -2.75 13.09
C HIS A 147 -18.01 -3.91 13.36
N PRO A 148 -18.97 -3.78 14.30
CA PRO A 148 -19.12 -2.68 15.25
C PRO A 148 -18.06 -2.74 16.36
N ARG A 149 -17.55 -1.58 16.80
CA ARG A 149 -16.67 -1.52 17.97
C ARG A 149 -17.46 -1.93 19.21
N LYS A 150 -17.03 -2.99 19.88
CA LYS A 150 -17.60 -3.48 21.15
C LYS A 150 -16.56 -3.31 22.24
N ALA A 151 -16.96 -2.70 23.36
CA ALA A 151 -16.04 -2.39 24.47
C ALA A 151 -15.37 -3.64 25.06
N ASP A 152 -16.09 -4.77 25.06
CA ASP A 152 -15.63 -6.02 25.69
C ASP A 152 -15.03 -7.02 24.68
N SER A 153 -14.84 -6.63 23.41
CA SER A 153 -14.25 -7.50 22.39
C SER A 153 -12.83 -7.07 22.08
N SER A 154 -11.92 -8.05 22.00
CA SER A 154 -10.58 -7.85 21.48
C SER A 154 -10.61 -7.43 20.01
N ALA A 155 -9.53 -6.79 19.54
CA ALA A 155 -9.39 -6.44 18.13
C ALA A 155 -9.37 -7.68 17.22
N SER A 156 -8.93 -8.84 17.71
CA SER A 156 -8.97 -10.09 16.94
C SER A 156 -10.41 -10.56 16.72
N GLU A 157 -11.19 -10.67 17.80
CA GLU A 157 -12.60 -11.07 17.74
C GLU A 157 -13.42 -10.12 16.86
N MET A 158 -13.16 -8.81 16.93
CA MET A 158 -13.85 -7.85 16.07
C MET A 158 -13.51 -8.05 14.58
N ARG A 159 -12.25 -8.35 14.22
CA ARG A 159 -11.89 -8.61 12.81
C ARG A 159 -12.57 -9.86 12.25
N GLU A 160 -12.84 -10.85 13.08
CA GLU A 160 -13.58 -12.06 12.68
C GLU A 160 -15.03 -11.76 12.26
N THR A 161 -15.61 -10.67 12.75
CA THR A 161 -16.96 -10.23 12.33
C THR A 161 -17.00 -9.56 10.96
N GLY A 162 -15.84 -9.23 10.39
CA GLY A 162 -15.70 -8.57 9.09
C GLY A 162 -15.86 -7.04 9.14
N PRO A 163 -15.77 -6.38 7.97
CA PRO A 163 -15.76 -4.93 7.91
C PRO A 163 -17.16 -4.30 8.04
N ASN A 164 -17.19 -2.98 8.21
CA ASN A 164 -18.41 -2.19 8.14
C ASN A 164 -19.03 -2.25 6.74
N LEU A 165 -19.96 -3.16 6.52
CA LEU A 165 -20.62 -3.36 5.21
C LEU A 165 -21.43 -2.15 4.72
N LYS A 166 -21.75 -1.18 5.58
CA LYS A 166 -22.35 0.10 5.14
C LYS A 166 -21.35 0.96 4.35
N ARG A 167 -20.05 0.79 4.60
CA ARG A 167 -18.97 1.61 4.02
C ARG A 167 -18.03 0.82 3.13
N VAL A 168 -17.88 -0.47 3.35
CA VAL A 168 -17.00 -1.37 2.58
C VAL A 168 -17.85 -2.27 1.70
N HIS A 169 -17.40 -2.49 0.47
CA HIS A 169 -17.95 -3.52 -0.39
C HIS A 169 -17.09 -4.78 -0.22
N LEU A 170 -17.64 -5.82 0.42
CA LEU A 170 -16.86 -6.98 0.86
C LEU A 170 -16.15 -7.70 -0.29
N GLU A 171 -16.86 -8.06 -1.35
CA GLU A 171 -16.29 -8.79 -2.49
C GLU A 171 -15.17 -8.00 -3.20
N ALA A 172 -15.41 -6.72 -3.50
CA ALA A 172 -14.39 -5.82 -4.04
C ALA A 172 -13.17 -5.69 -3.11
N ARG A 173 -13.38 -5.54 -1.79
CA ARG A 173 -12.30 -5.50 -0.79
C ARG A 173 -11.47 -6.77 -0.83
N ASP A 174 -12.09 -7.94 -0.90
CA ASP A 174 -11.40 -9.23 -0.92
C ASP A 174 -10.60 -9.42 -2.23
N ALA A 175 -11.15 -8.96 -3.36
CA ALA A 175 -10.45 -8.94 -4.65
C ALA A 175 -9.23 -8.00 -4.62
N ILE A 176 -9.38 -6.78 -4.07
CA ILE A 176 -8.27 -5.82 -3.90
C ILE A 176 -7.19 -6.44 -2.98
N ALA A 177 -7.58 -7.04 -1.86
CA ALA A 177 -6.64 -7.68 -0.95
C ALA A 177 -5.90 -8.85 -1.62
N ALA A 178 -6.53 -9.60 -2.51
CA ALA A 178 -5.87 -10.66 -3.27
C ALA A 178 -4.75 -10.13 -4.17
N VAL A 179 -5.00 -9.02 -4.88
CA VAL A 179 -3.99 -8.34 -5.70
C VAL A 179 -2.84 -7.83 -4.82
N LEU A 180 -3.15 -7.15 -3.72
CA LEU A 180 -2.15 -6.62 -2.79
C LEU A 180 -1.30 -7.74 -2.13
N ARG A 181 -1.89 -8.89 -1.82
CA ARG A 181 -1.14 -10.07 -1.35
C ARG A 181 -0.15 -10.56 -2.40
N GLN A 182 -0.57 -10.63 -3.66
CA GLN A 182 0.31 -11.05 -4.75
C GLN A 182 1.52 -10.12 -4.89
N TRP A 183 1.29 -8.81 -4.83
CA TRP A 183 2.34 -7.79 -4.93
C TRP A 183 3.39 -7.87 -3.83
N THR A 184 2.98 -8.29 -2.62
CA THR A 184 3.82 -8.22 -1.42
C THR A 184 4.42 -9.56 -1.02
N SER A 185 3.77 -10.67 -1.37
CA SER A 185 4.16 -12.03 -0.98
C SER A 185 4.78 -12.86 -2.11
N SER A 186 4.82 -12.36 -3.35
CA SER A 186 5.49 -13.07 -4.46
C SER A 186 6.98 -13.25 -4.15
N GLY A 187 7.49 -14.46 -4.43
CA GLY A 187 8.91 -14.79 -4.30
C GLY A 187 9.77 -14.27 -5.46
N ASP A 188 9.15 -13.96 -6.61
CA ASP A 188 9.86 -13.65 -7.85
C ASP A 188 10.01 -12.15 -8.10
N PHE A 189 9.08 -11.35 -7.58
CA PHE A 189 9.06 -9.90 -7.79
C PHE A 189 8.29 -9.21 -6.65
N TYR A 190 8.38 -7.89 -6.62
CA TYR A 190 7.60 -7.04 -5.73
C TYR A 190 6.99 -5.88 -6.53
N VAL A 191 5.76 -5.48 -6.22
CA VAL A 191 5.14 -4.26 -6.79
C VAL A 191 5.04 -3.22 -5.68
N GLU A 192 5.59 -2.03 -5.91
CA GLU A 192 5.52 -0.93 -4.96
C GLU A 192 4.07 -0.51 -4.76
N VAL A 193 3.56 -0.57 -3.53
CA VAL A 193 2.12 -0.46 -3.26
C VAL A 193 1.63 0.99 -3.30
N ALA A 194 2.36 1.94 -2.73
CA ALA A 194 1.84 3.29 -2.47
C ALA A 194 1.65 4.10 -3.76
N GLU A 195 2.68 4.17 -4.60
CA GLU A 195 2.68 4.85 -5.90
C GLU A 195 1.77 4.14 -6.89
N THR A 196 1.76 2.80 -6.88
CA THR A 196 0.86 2.01 -7.74
C THR A 196 -0.60 2.26 -7.37
N LEU A 197 -0.97 2.24 -6.09
CA LEU A 197 -2.34 2.53 -5.66
C LEU A 197 -2.74 3.98 -5.98
N ALA A 198 -1.86 4.94 -5.73
CA ALA A 198 -2.09 6.33 -6.09
C ALA A 198 -2.40 6.49 -7.59
N SER A 199 -1.59 5.86 -8.44
CA SER A 199 -1.72 5.88 -9.90
C SER A 199 -2.99 5.18 -10.37
N VAL A 200 -3.24 3.94 -9.94
CA VAL A 200 -4.34 3.12 -10.46
C VAL A 200 -5.71 3.64 -10.03
N VAL A 201 -5.84 4.14 -8.79
CA VAL A 201 -7.11 4.70 -8.28
C VAL A 201 -7.40 6.05 -8.94
N SER A 202 -6.41 6.93 -9.05
CA SER A 202 -6.58 8.23 -9.72
C SER A 202 -6.96 8.04 -11.19
N ARG A 203 -6.23 7.19 -11.92
CA ARG A 203 -6.51 6.91 -13.32
C ARG A 203 -7.90 6.32 -13.53
N TYR A 204 -8.32 5.37 -12.68
CA TYR A 204 -9.67 4.81 -12.75
C TYR A 204 -10.74 5.91 -12.59
N ALA A 205 -10.55 6.82 -11.64
CA ALA A 205 -11.48 7.91 -11.38
C ALA A 205 -11.57 8.88 -12.57
N ASP A 206 -10.42 9.28 -13.09
CA ASP A 206 -10.29 10.23 -14.20
C ASP A 206 -10.90 9.64 -15.48
N GLU A 207 -10.53 8.41 -15.85
CA GLU A 207 -10.99 7.77 -17.09
C GLU A 207 -12.50 7.49 -17.09
N LYS A 208 -13.08 7.16 -15.93
CA LYS A 208 -14.50 6.78 -15.84
C LYS A 208 -15.43 7.96 -15.59
N TYR A 209 -14.97 8.99 -14.87
CA TYR A 209 -15.85 10.04 -14.36
C TYR A 209 -15.29 11.45 -14.51
N GLY A 210 -14.05 11.62 -15.01
CA GLY A 210 -13.42 12.91 -15.20
C GLY A 210 -13.38 13.74 -13.91
N ALA A 211 -13.81 14.99 -13.99
CA ALA A 211 -13.83 15.91 -12.85
C ALA A 211 -14.71 15.45 -11.66
N ASP A 212 -15.68 14.55 -11.89
CA ASP A 212 -16.50 13.95 -10.83
C ASP A 212 -15.87 12.67 -10.22
N GLY A 213 -14.63 12.32 -10.62
CA GLY A 213 -13.84 11.16 -10.20
C GLY A 213 -13.97 10.82 -8.73
N TRP A 214 -13.44 11.69 -7.86
CA TRP A 214 -13.46 11.48 -6.42
C TRP A 214 -14.88 11.27 -5.86
N LYS A 215 -15.84 12.08 -6.31
CA LYS A 215 -17.24 12.02 -5.87
C LYS A 215 -17.89 10.68 -6.24
N ALA A 216 -17.52 10.11 -7.39
CA ALA A 216 -18.06 8.85 -7.87
C ALA A 216 -17.48 7.62 -7.14
N ILE A 217 -16.24 7.69 -6.66
CA ILE A 217 -15.54 6.53 -6.07
C ILE A 217 -15.43 6.57 -4.53
N ALA A 218 -15.63 7.73 -3.91
CA ALA A 218 -15.50 7.92 -2.48
C ALA A 218 -16.85 8.02 -1.76
N ASP A 219 -16.88 7.45 -0.55
CA ASP A 219 -18.04 7.45 0.34
C ASP A 219 -18.37 8.90 0.76
N GLN A 220 -19.60 9.17 1.18
CA GLN A 220 -20.05 10.52 1.55
C GLN A 220 -19.20 11.16 2.67
N TRP A 221 -18.63 10.34 3.55
CA TRP A 221 -17.78 10.75 4.67
C TRP A 221 -16.34 11.08 4.26
N LEU A 222 -15.99 10.78 3.02
CA LEU A 222 -14.72 11.12 2.39
C LEU A 222 -14.92 12.24 1.35
N GLN A 223 -16.08 12.90 1.32
CA GLN A 223 -16.27 14.08 0.50
C GLN A 223 -15.76 15.32 1.24
N PRO A 224 -15.14 16.29 0.56
CA PRO A 224 -14.77 17.57 1.17
C PRO A 224 -15.98 18.23 1.85
N GLY A 225 -15.81 18.72 3.09
CA GLY A 225 -16.86 19.43 3.84
C GLY A 225 -16.88 19.10 5.34
N GLY A 226 -17.94 19.53 6.04
CA GLY A 226 -18.01 19.45 7.51
C GLY A 226 -18.04 18.03 8.11
N LEU A 227 -18.23 16.99 7.30
CA LEU A 227 -18.15 15.58 7.72
C LEU A 227 -16.79 14.93 7.38
N ALA A 228 -15.93 15.63 6.63
CA ALA A 228 -14.59 15.17 6.30
C ALA A 228 -13.73 15.16 7.56
N LYS A 229 -13.28 13.97 7.96
CA LYS A 229 -12.34 13.78 9.07
C LYS A 229 -10.90 13.72 8.55
N GLU A 230 -9.91 13.57 9.44
CA GLU A 230 -8.51 13.32 9.05
C GLU A 230 -8.35 12.19 8.02
N ASN A 231 -9.20 11.16 8.11
CA ASN A 231 -9.26 10.06 7.14
C ASN A 231 -9.49 10.52 5.69
N PHE A 232 -10.23 11.62 5.47
CA PHE A 232 -10.37 12.23 4.14
C PHE A 232 -9.01 12.69 3.63
N HIS A 233 -8.23 13.43 4.43
CA HIS A 233 -6.94 13.96 4.00
C HIS A 233 -5.99 12.85 3.59
N TYR A 234 -5.86 11.78 4.40
CA TYR A 234 -4.96 10.65 4.05
C TYR A 234 -5.41 9.96 2.76
N CYS A 235 -6.70 9.66 2.62
CA CYS A 235 -7.23 9.02 1.42
C CYS A 235 -7.06 9.90 0.18
N TYR A 236 -7.45 11.18 0.26
CA TYR A 236 -7.43 12.10 -0.86
C TYR A 236 -6.01 12.42 -1.29
N LYS A 237 -5.14 12.72 -0.32
CA LYS A 237 -3.73 13.01 -0.55
C LYS A 237 -3.02 11.84 -1.20
N LEU A 238 -3.27 10.58 -0.80
CA LEU A 238 -2.60 9.44 -1.42
C LEU A 238 -3.31 9.02 -2.72
N LEU A 239 -4.56 8.58 -2.62
CA LEU A 239 -5.25 7.83 -3.67
C LEU A 239 -5.73 8.72 -4.84
N TYR A 240 -5.69 10.04 -4.66
CA TYR A 240 -6.04 11.01 -5.70
C TYR A 240 -4.88 11.93 -6.10
N SER A 241 -3.66 11.67 -5.60
CA SER A 241 -2.49 12.53 -5.84
C SER A 241 -2.06 12.67 -7.28
N THR A 242 -2.37 11.68 -8.10
CA THR A 242 -1.96 11.64 -9.50
C THR A 242 -3.10 11.97 -10.45
N SER A 243 -4.29 12.31 -9.92
CA SER A 243 -5.44 12.71 -10.71
C SER A 243 -5.19 14.08 -11.34
N GLU A 244 -5.60 14.23 -12.61
CA GLU A 244 -5.58 15.54 -13.28
C GLU A 244 -6.60 16.53 -12.68
N TYR A 245 -7.58 16.02 -11.91
CA TYR A 245 -8.63 16.78 -11.25
C TYR A 245 -8.39 16.95 -9.74
N MET A 246 -7.19 16.62 -9.25
CA MET A 246 -6.86 16.85 -7.85
C MET A 246 -6.92 18.35 -7.50
N ASP A 247 -7.65 18.69 -6.44
CA ASP A 247 -7.71 20.03 -5.88
C ASP A 247 -6.94 20.10 -4.57
N THR A 248 -5.74 20.65 -4.62
CA THR A 248 -4.86 20.78 -3.44
C THR A 248 -5.44 21.68 -2.36
N ARG A 249 -6.42 22.55 -2.66
CA ARG A 249 -7.10 23.37 -1.65
C ARG A 249 -7.88 22.54 -0.63
N HIS A 250 -8.16 21.27 -0.94
CA HIS A 250 -8.77 20.34 0.01
C HIS A 250 -7.79 19.78 1.04
N LEU A 251 -6.49 20.06 0.92
CA LEU A 251 -5.45 19.56 1.83
C LEU A 251 -5.04 20.56 2.93
N GLY A 252 -5.62 21.77 2.96
CA GLY A 252 -5.27 22.84 3.89
C GLY A 252 -4.16 23.73 3.38
#